data_AF-A0AAX3E287-F1
#
_entry.id   AF-A0AAX3E287-F1
#
_cell.length_a   1.000
_cell.length_b   1.000
_cell.length_c   1.000
_cell.angle_alpha   90.00
_cell.angle_beta   90.00
_cell.angle_gamma   90.00
#
_symmetry.space_group_name_H-M   'P 1'
#
loop_
_entity.id
_entity.type
_entity.pdbx_description
1 polymer ?
#
loop_
_entity_poly.entity_id
_entity_poly.type
_entity_poly.pdbx_seq_one_letter_code
_entity_poly.pdbx_strand_id
1 'polypeptide(L)'
;MSNWRDEKAKANALALARLTKRLPEVFPQAVLIHAKARSYVPSTLRVAVDSYWRAHPLRAERLARVLAARSGSPAGWQWHVGDPEAGLPATFRTPPAPYRETAHQRGPGFCCVCGQPVYRFGWHADLWDAGINKNATWHSACVTAWQFWNAPSGQTKLLRRLQGRRCRETNRQLWRTAEVDHLVPLFQVWRQHRDRAWPELLGYWGLPNLQVINREVHVAKCAAEARGRRTARIAAAQDAAV
;
A
#
# COMPACT_ATOMS: atom_id res chain seq x y z
N MET A 1 -28.85 32.48 8.51
CA MET A 1 -28.19 31.25 9.02
C MET A 1 -27.93 30.33 7.84
N SER A 2 -26.67 29.93 7.60
CA SER A 2 -26.31 29.10 6.44
C SER A 2 -26.98 27.73 6.53
N ASN A 3 -27.80 27.38 5.52
CA ASN A 3 -28.53 26.13 5.46
C ASN A 3 -27.69 24.96 4.91
N TRP A 4 -26.43 24.88 5.36
CA TRP A 4 -25.45 23.94 4.82
C TRP A 4 -25.87 22.47 4.99
N ARG A 5 -26.70 22.17 6.00
CA ARG A 5 -27.21 20.81 6.24
C ARG A 5 -28.20 20.39 5.16
N ASP A 6 -29.14 21.26 4.79
CA ASP A 6 -30.12 20.95 3.75
C ASP A 6 -29.47 20.96 2.36
N GLU A 7 -28.53 21.88 2.12
CA GLU A 7 -27.74 21.90 0.89
C GLU A 7 -26.96 20.59 0.71
N LYS A 8 -26.30 20.12 1.79
CA LYS A 8 -25.61 18.84 1.79
C LYS A 8 -26.56 17.67 1.59
N ALA A 9 -27.71 17.66 2.25
CA ALA A 9 -28.71 16.61 2.09
C ALA A 9 -29.21 16.53 0.63
N LYS A 10 -29.53 17.69 0.03
CA LYS A 10 -29.94 17.81 -1.37
C LYS A 10 -28.84 17.34 -2.33
N ALA A 11 -27.58 17.74 -2.09
CA ALA A 11 -26.45 17.29 -2.89
C ALA A 11 -26.25 15.77 -2.81
N ASN A 12 -26.35 15.18 -1.61
CA ASN A 12 -26.26 13.74 -1.41
C ASN A 12 -27.40 12.98 -2.08
N ALA A 13 -28.63 13.48 -2.01
CA ALA A 13 -29.78 12.88 -2.68
C ALA A 13 -29.58 12.84 -4.21
N LEU A 14 -29.11 13.95 -4.79
CA LEU A 14 -28.79 14.03 -6.22
C LEU A 14 -27.64 13.08 -6.61
N ALA A 15 -26.57 13.02 -5.82
CA ALA A 15 -25.46 12.11 -6.07
C ALA A 15 -25.90 10.64 -6.00
N LEU A 16 -26.71 10.27 -4.99
CA LEU A 16 -27.23 8.92 -4.83
C LEU A 16 -28.15 8.52 -5.97
N ALA A 17 -29.05 9.42 -6.41
CA ALA A 17 -29.91 9.18 -7.57
C ALA A 17 -29.09 8.92 -8.84
N ARG A 18 -28.03 9.72 -9.07
CA ARG A 18 -27.12 9.53 -10.22
C ARG A 18 -26.34 8.23 -10.14
N LEU A 19 -25.82 7.87 -8.96
CA LEU A 19 -25.13 6.60 -8.74
C LEU A 19 -26.04 5.42 -9.03
N THR A 20 -27.26 5.44 -8.46
CA THR A 20 -28.23 4.36 -8.58
C THR A 20 -28.68 4.19 -10.02
N LYS A 21 -28.96 5.28 -10.74
CA LYS A 21 -29.34 5.24 -12.16
C LYS A 21 -28.28 4.60 -13.06
N ARG A 22 -27.00 4.73 -12.71
CA ARG A 22 -25.88 4.24 -13.52
C ARG A 22 -25.32 2.90 -13.03
N LEU A 23 -25.93 2.31 -12.00
CA LEU A 23 -25.40 1.16 -11.30
C LEU A 23 -25.52 -0.10 -12.19
N PRO A 24 -24.40 -0.75 -12.56
CA PRO A 24 -24.45 -2.06 -13.19
C PRO A 24 -24.98 -3.12 -12.23
N GLU A 25 -25.61 -4.16 -12.77
CA GLU A 25 -26.18 -5.27 -11.99
C GLU A 25 -25.13 -5.92 -11.06
N VAL A 26 -23.94 -6.23 -11.56
CA VAL A 26 -22.88 -6.92 -10.81
C VAL A 26 -21.93 -5.95 -10.08
N PHE A 27 -22.41 -4.78 -9.66
CA PHE A 27 -21.54 -3.83 -8.97
C PHE A 27 -21.22 -4.27 -7.52
N PRO A 28 -19.97 -4.16 -7.03
CA PRO A 28 -19.60 -4.68 -5.71
C PRO A 28 -20.42 -4.08 -4.55
N GLN A 29 -21.22 -4.92 -3.88
CA GLN A 29 -22.13 -4.48 -2.82
C GLN A 29 -21.41 -3.78 -1.65
N ALA A 30 -20.22 -4.27 -1.27
CA ALA A 30 -19.41 -3.64 -0.22
C ALA A 30 -19.01 -2.19 -0.55
N VAL A 31 -18.78 -1.89 -1.84
CA VAL A 31 -18.49 -0.53 -2.31
C VAL A 31 -19.73 0.35 -2.19
N LEU A 32 -20.92 -0.17 -2.50
CA LEU A 32 -22.18 0.57 -2.38
C LEU A 32 -22.55 0.87 -0.94
N ILE A 33 -22.44 -0.12 -0.06
CA ILE A 33 -22.69 0.06 1.38
C ILE A 33 -21.77 1.16 1.91
N HIS A 34 -20.47 1.10 1.59
CA HIS A 34 -19.52 2.14 1.98
C HIS A 34 -19.89 3.51 1.41
N ALA A 35 -20.22 3.60 0.12
CA ALA A 35 -20.58 4.84 -0.55
C ALA A 35 -21.81 5.51 0.08
N LYS A 36 -22.85 4.73 0.38
CA LYS A 36 -24.09 5.21 1.04
C LYS A 36 -23.84 5.66 2.49
N ALA A 37 -22.87 5.06 3.18
CA ALA A 37 -22.50 5.44 4.53
C ALA A 37 -21.58 6.68 4.61
N ARG A 38 -21.18 7.28 3.48
CA ARG A 38 -20.34 8.48 3.49
C ARG A 38 -21.15 9.72 3.81
N SER A 39 -20.52 10.60 4.59
CA SER A 39 -21.02 11.96 4.87
C SER A 39 -21.33 12.74 3.59
N TYR A 40 -20.51 12.62 2.56
CA TYR A 40 -20.79 13.06 1.20
C TYR A 40 -20.79 11.86 0.27
N VAL A 41 -21.92 11.62 -0.40
CA VAL A 41 -22.09 10.49 -1.32
C VAL A 41 -21.19 10.70 -2.54
N PRO A 42 -20.40 9.69 -2.96
CA PRO A 42 -19.58 9.79 -4.17
C PRO A 42 -20.38 10.21 -5.40
N SER A 43 -19.82 11.10 -6.23
CA SER A 43 -20.52 11.60 -7.43
C SER A 43 -20.52 10.62 -8.60
N THR A 44 -19.61 9.64 -8.61
CA THR A 44 -19.48 8.63 -9.67
C THR A 44 -19.11 7.26 -9.09
N LEU A 45 -19.38 6.19 -9.83
CA LEU A 45 -19.03 4.81 -9.45
C LEU A 45 -17.51 4.63 -9.30
N ARG A 46 -16.71 5.29 -10.15
CA ARG A 46 -15.25 5.31 -10.01
C ARG A 46 -14.82 5.92 -8.68
N VAL A 47 -15.39 7.07 -8.31
CA VAL A 47 -15.09 7.73 -7.03
C VAL A 47 -15.57 6.88 -5.84
N ALA A 48 -16.67 6.14 -5.99
CA ALA A 48 -17.13 5.18 -4.97
C ALA A 48 -16.11 4.06 -4.75
N VAL A 49 -15.59 3.46 -5.83
CA VAL A 49 -14.52 2.44 -5.78
C VAL A 49 -13.26 3.00 -5.11
N ASP A 50 -12.81 4.18 -5.52
CA ASP A 50 -11.63 4.82 -4.94
C ASP A 50 -11.82 5.13 -3.45
N SER A 51 -13.00 5.65 -3.08
CA SER A 51 -13.35 5.92 -1.68
C SER A 51 -13.36 4.66 -0.83
N TYR A 52 -13.90 3.55 -1.37
CA TYR A 52 -13.89 2.26 -0.69
C TYR A 52 -12.46 1.79 -0.41
N TRP A 53 -11.58 1.75 -1.41
CA TRP A 53 -10.22 1.28 -1.18
C TRP A 53 -9.44 2.15 -0.21
N ARG A 54 -9.53 3.49 -0.32
CA ARG A 54 -8.89 4.42 0.63
C ARG A 54 -9.31 4.20 2.08
N ALA A 55 -10.55 3.78 2.31
CA ALA A 55 -11.06 3.47 3.65
C ALA A 55 -10.62 2.09 4.17
N HIS A 56 -10.12 1.22 3.29
CA HIS A 56 -9.74 -0.16 3.60
C HIS A 56 -8.29 -0.48 3.19
N PRO A 57 -7.28 0.27 3.68
CA PRO A 57 -5.89 0.11 3.24
C PRO A 57 -5.32 -1.28 3.52
N LEU A 58 -5.75 -1.97 4.59
CA LEU A 58 -5.31 -3.35 4.87
C LEU A 58 -5.88 -4.37 3.89
N ARG A 59 -7.12 -4.17 3.42
CA ARG A 59 -7.70 -5.02 2.37
C ARG A 59 -6.99 -4.77 1.06
N ALA A 60 -6.72 -3.49 0.76
CA ALA A 60 -6.00 -3.07 -0.43
C ALA A 60 -4.60 -3.70 -0.47
N GLU A 61 -3.85 -3.64 0.64
CA GLU A 61 -2.52 -4.21 0.79
C GLU A 61 -2.50 -5.73 0.59
N ARG A 62 -3.41 -6.46 1.25
CA ARG A 62 -3.51 -7.92 1.10
C ARG A 62 -3.82 -8.30 -0.34
N LEU A 63 -4.78 -7.62 -0.96
CA LEU A 63 -5.14 -7.85 -2.35
C LEU A 63 -3.95 -7.56 -3.28
N ALA A 64 -3.26 -6.43 -3.10
CA ALA A 64 -2.12 -6.07 -3.93
C ALA A 64 -1.00 -7.12 -3.86
N ARG A 65 -0.71 -7.68 -2.69
CA ARG A 65 0.26 -8.78 -2.54
C ARG A 65 -0.20 -10.06 -3.23
N VAL A 66 -1.47 -10.44 -3.12
CA VAL A 66 -2.02 -11.60 -3.84
C VAL A 66 -1.94 -11.41 -5.35
N LEU A 67 -2.25 -10.21 -5.86
CA LEU A 67 -2.13 -9.89 -7.28
C LEU A 67 -0.67 -9.91 -7.75
N ALA A 68 0.25 -9.39 -6.95
CA ALA A 68 1.68 -9.46 -7.24
C ALA A 68 2.17 -10.91 -7.29
N ALA A 69 1.76 -11.75 -6.35
CA ALA A 69 2.08 -13.18 -6.34
C ALA A 69 1.57 -13.91 -7.59
N ARG A 70 0.39 -13.54 -8.10
CA ARG A 70 -0.14 -14.08 -9.38
C ARG A 70 0.69 -13.67 -10.60
N SER A 71 1.33 -12.50 -10.58
CA SER A 71 2.21 -12.07 -11.68
C SER A 71 3.60 -12.67 -11.58
N GLY A 72 4.10 -12.88 -10.36
CA GLY A 72 5.49 -13.26 -10.11
C GLY A 72 6.48 -12.14 -10.41
N SER A 73 7.76 -12.44 -10.23
CA SER A 73 8.84 -11.59 -10.75
C SER A 73 8.93 -11.70 -12.28
N PRO A 74 9.16 -10.60 -13.02
CA PRO A 74 9.54 -10.71 -14.43
C PRO A 74 10.81 -11.57 -14.59
N ALA A 75 10.95 -12.21 -15.74
CA ALA A 75 12.15 -12.99 -16.06
C ALA A 75 13.40 -12.09 -16.00
N GLY A 76 14.44 -12.57 -15.33
CA GLY A 76 15.71 -11.85 -15.16
C GLY A 76 15.65 -10.63 -14.22
N TRP A 77 14.51 -10.33 -13.62
CA TRP A 77 14.40 -9.19 -12.71
C TRP A 77 15.15 -9.44 -11.40
N GLN A 78 15.84 -8.41 -10.92
CA GLN A 78 16.46 -8.37 -9.60
C GLN A 78 16.14 -7.04 -8.92
N TRP A 79 16.00 -7.05 -7.59
CA TRP A 79 15.76 -5.80 -6.87
C TRP A 79 17.00 -4.92 -6.88
N HIS A 80 16.88 -3.76 -7.53
CA HIS A 80 17.88 -2.71 -7.50
C HIS A 80 17.26 -1.35 -7.17
N VAL A 81 18.10 -0.41 -6.75
CA VAL A 81 17.76 1.01 -6.55
C VAL A 81 18.50 1.82 -7.59
N GLY A 82 17.91 2.91 -8.05
CA GLY A 82 18.47 3.67 -9.16
C GLY A 82 17.61 4.85 -9.59
N ASP A 83 17.66 5.15 -10.88
CA ASP A 83 17.02 6.32 -11.48
C ASP A 83 15.47 6.21 -11.48
N PRO A 84 14.76 7.12 -10.81
CA PRO A 84 13.30 7.19 -10.85
C PRO A 84 12.71 7.35 -12.25
N GLU A 85 13.42 7.97 -13.19
CA GLU A 85 12.97 8.13 -14.58
C GLU A 85 12.93 6.78 -15.33
N ALA A 86 13.78 5.84 -14.94
CA ALA A 86 13.72 4.45 -15.41
C ALA A 86 12.64 3.62 -14.69
N GLY A 87 11.88 4.23 -13.78
CA GLY A 87 10.87 3.57 -12.95
C GLY A 87 11.43 2.87 -11.71
N LEU A 88 12.71 3.09 -11.39
CA LEU A 88 13.39 2.48 -10.26
C LEU A 88 13.14 3.23 -8.95
N PRO A 89 13.16 2.53 -7.81
CA PRO A 89 13.12 3.20 -6.51
C PRO A 89 14.45 3.96 -6.27
N ALA A 90 14.36 5.26 -5.96
CA ALA A 90 15.53 6.07 -5.60
C ALA A 90 16.28 5.53 -4.36
N THR A 91 15.56 4.85 -3.46
CA THR A 91 16.13 4.26 -2.25
C THR A 91 15.41 2.95 -1.92
N PHE A 92 16.05 2.09 -1.13
CA PHE A 92 15.45 0.86 -0.61
C PHE A 92 14.24 1.10 0.32
N ARG A 93 13.90 2.37 0.63
CA ARG A 93 12.70 2.69 1.41
C ARG A 93 11.43 2.66 0.56
N THR A 94 11.55 2.80 -0.75
CA THR A 94 10.43 2.62 -1.68
C THR A 94 10.30 1.12 -2.00
N PRO A 95 9.09 0.54 -1.95
CA PRO A 95 8.91 -0.88 -2.30
C PRO A 95 9.38 -1.16 -3.72
N PRO A 96 9.99 -2.33 -4.00
CA PRO A 96 10.24 -2.75 -5.37
C PRO A 96 8.91 -2.89 -6.13
N ALA A 97 8.89 -2.43 -7.37
CA ALA A 97 7.73 -2.51 -8.26
C ALA A 97 8.21 -2.75 -9.71
N PRO A 98 8.57 -4.00 -10.06
CA PRO A 98 9.19 -4.34 -11.35
C PRO A 98 8.40 -3.80 -12.53
N TYR A 99 7.07 -3.87 -12.49
CA TYR A 99 6.22 -3.44 -13.60
C TYR A 99 6.08 -1.90 -13.73
N ARG A 100 6.75 -1.13 -12.87
CA ARG A 100 6.99 0.32 -13.06
C ARG A 100 8.29 0.58 -13.81
N GLU A 101 9.22 -0.36 -13.79
CA GLU A 101 10.51 -0.24 -14.47
C GLU A 101 10.29 -0.33 -15.99
N THR A 102 10.89 0.59 -16.74
CA THR A 102 10.71 0.68 -18.20
C THR A 102 11.05 -0.64 -18.90
N ALA A 103 12.04 -1.38 -18.39
CA ALA A 103 12.46 -2.67 -18.94
C ALA A 103 11.44 -3.81 -18.77
N HIS A 104 10.54 -3.69 -17.80
CA HIS A 104 9.61 -4.76 -17.43
C HIS A 104 8.14 -4.34 -17.47
N GLN A 105 7.85 -3.10 -17.84
CA GLN A 105 6.49 -2.59 -17.97
C GLN A 105 5.67 -3.46 -18.94
N ARG A 106 4.40 -3.70 -18.58
CA ARG A 106 3.44 -4.40 -19.46
C ARG A 106 2.62 -3.46 -20.33
N GLY A 107 2.75 -2.14 -20.13
CA GLY A 107 2.02 -1.12 -20.85
C GLY A 107 0.58 -0.89 -20.36
N PRO A 108 -0.19 -0.07 -21.10
CA PRO A 108 -1.55 0.30 -20.73
C PRO A 108 -2.49 -0.91 -20.62
N GLY A 109 -3.40 -0.88 -19.64
CA GLY A 109 -4.27 -2.02 -19.31
C GLY A 109 -3.73 -2.92 -18.21
N PHE A 110 -2.48 -2.78 -17.80
CA PHE A 110 -1.87 -3.57 -16.73
C PHE A 110 -1.46 -2.67 -15.57
N CYS A 111 -1.63 -3.16 -14.34
CA CYS A 111 -1.24 -2.41 -13.15
C CYS A 111 0.28 -2.41 -13.02
N CYS A 112 0.90 -1.22 -13.01
CA CYS A 112 2.35 -1.11 -12.87
C CYS A 112 2.89 -1.49 -11.49
N VAL A 113 2.02 -1.62 -10.47
CA VAL A 113 2.42 -2.20 -9.17
C VAL A 113 2.36 -3.71 -9.20
N CYS A 114 1.19 -4.30 -9.48
CA CYS A 114 1.02 -5.75 -9.30
C CYS A 114 1.23 -6.58 -10.58
N GLY A 115 1.31 -5.97 -11.77
CA GLY A 115 1.44 -6.63 -13.07
C GLY A 115 0.14 -7.20 -13.66
N GLN A 116 -0.95 -7.23 -12.90
CA GLN A 116 -2.22 -7.84 -13.34
C GLN A 116 -3.06 -6.87 -14.18
N PRO A 117 -3.93 -7.38 -15.08
CA PRO A 117 -4.84 -6.54 -15.86
C PRO A 117 -5.76 -5.68 -14.99
N VAL A 118 -6.01 -4.44 -15.44
CA VAL A 118 -6.90 -3.49 -14.80
C VAL A 118 -8.22 -3.45 -15.56
N TYR A 119 -9.33 -3.58 -14.84
CA TYR A 119 -10.66 -3.60 -15.43
C TYR A 119 -11.42 -2.30 -15.16
N ARG A 120 -12.67 -2.26 -15.59
CA ARG A 120 -13.56 -1.11 -15.42
C ARG A 120 -13.54 -0.59 -13.99
N PHE A 121 -13.55 0.74 -13.87
CA PHE A 121 -13.40 1.47 -12.60
C PHE A 121 -12.11 1.16 -11.82
N GLY A 122 -11.06 0.65 -12.46
CA GLY A 122 -9.80 0.27 -11.82
C GLY A 122 -9.93 -0.92 -10.89
N TRP A 123 -10.92 -1.79 -11.15
CA TRP A 123 -11.12 -3.03 -10.42
C TRP A 123 -10.13 -4.11 -10.86
N HIS A 124 -9.95 -5.12 -10.01
CA HIS A 124 -8.93 -6.16 -10.17
C HIS A 124 -9.44 -7.44 -10.87
N ALA A 125 -10.71 -7.47 -11.24
CA ALA A 125 -11.37 -8.56 -11.95
C ALA A 125 -12.37 -7.98 -12.96
N ASP A 126 -12.63 -8.72 -14.05
CA ASP A 126 -13.63 -8.33 -15.04
C ASP A 126 -15.02 -8.70 -14.56
N LEU A 127 -15.64 -7.83 -13.76
CA LEU A 127 -16.99 -8.08 -13.24
C LEU A 127 -18.09 -7.75 -14.26
N TRP A 128 -17.74 -7.16 -15.40
CA TRP A 128 -18.70 -6.60 -16.34
C TRP A 128 -18.48 -7.10 -17.77
N ASP A 129 -17.62 -8.11 -17.96
CA ASP A 129 -17.20 -8.65 -19.26
C ASP A 129 -16.83 -7.54 -20.27
N ALA A 130 -16.26 -6.46 -19.75
CA ALA A 130 -15.92 -5.27 -20.52
C ALA A 130 -14.51 -5.35 -21.08
N GLY A 131 -13.77 -6.40 -20.73
CA GLY A 131 -12.37 -6.59 -21.04
C GLY A 131 -11.46 -5.64 -20.27
N ILE A 132 -10.18 -5.72 -20.62
CA ILE A 132 -9.12 -4.93 -20.03
C ILE A 132 -9.34 -3.44 -20.34
N ASN A 133 -9.27 -2.60 -19.30
CA ASN A 133 -9.29 -1.15 -19.45
C ASN A 133 -7.92 -0.63 -19.90
N LYS A 134 -7.73 -0.54 -21.22
CA LYS A 134 -6.48 -0.05 -21.84
C LYS A 134 -6.08 1.37 -21.44
N ASN A 135 -6.98 2.16 -20.85
CA ASN A 135 -6.67 3.53 -20.38
C ASN A 135 -6.16 3.56 -18.93
N ALA A 136 -6.05 2.42 -18.26
CA ALA A 136 -5.63 2.35 -16.86
C ALA A 136 -4.29 1.65 -16.69
N THR A 137 -3.46 2.20 -15.80
CA THR A 137 -2.16 1.62 -15.39
C THR A 137 -2.12 1.28 -13.91
N TRP A 138 -3.25 1.41 -13.21
CA TRP A 138 -3.36 1.19 -11.77
C TRP A 138 -4.72 0.60 -11.38
N HIS A 139 -4.72 -0.41 -10.52
CA HIS A 139 -5.91 -0.71 -9.71
C HIS A 139 -6.08 0.32 -8.61
N SER A 140 -7.32 0.64 -8.25
CA SER A 140 -7.59 1.48 -7.06
C SER A 140 -7.06 0.87 -5.77
N ALA A 141 -7.14 -0.45 -5.65
CA ALA A 141 -6.57 -1.18 -4.52
C ALA A 141 -5.04 -1.01 -4.48
N CYS A 142 -4.36 -1.21 -5.60
CA CYS A 142 -2.90 -1.08 -5.69
C CYS A 142 -2.41 0.34 -5.43
N VAL A 143 -3.13 1.38 -5.84
CA VAL A 143 -2.82 2.78 -5.45
C VAL A 143 -2.86 2.93 -3.93
N THR A 144 -3.92 2.43 -3.29
CA THR A 144 -4.06 2.54 -1.83
C THR A 144 -2.99 1.73 -1.09
N ALA A 145 -2.68 0.52 -1.57
CA ALA A 145 -1.61 -0.31 -1.02
C ALA A 145 -0.25 0.40 -1.15
N TRP A 146 0.04 0.97 -2.32
CA TRP A 146 1.27 1.72 -2.58
C TRP A 146 1.43 2.91 -1.64
N GLN A 147 0.36 3.69 -1.43
CA GLN A 147 0.35 4.80 -0.47
C GLN A 147 0.58 4.30 0.96
N PHE A 148 -0.02 3.18 1.34
CA PHE A 148 0.18 2.57 2.65
C PHE A 148 1.63 2.11 2.87
N TRP A 149 2.25 1.47 1.88
CA TRP A 149 3.63 1.01 1.94
C TRP A 149 4.65 2.14 2.02
N ASN A 150 4.42 3.23 1.29
CA ASN A 150 5.35 4.38 1.29
C ASN A 150 5.16 5.31 2.49
N ALA A 151 3.96 5.35 3.09
CA ALA A 151 3.64 6.24 4.20
C ALA A 151 2.78 5.53 5.29
N PRO A 152 3.28 4.45 5.92
CA PRO A 152 2.50 3.68 6.89
C PRO A 152 2.15 4.49 8.16
N SER A 153 2.94 5.53 8.47
CA SER A 153 2.65 6.49 9.55
C SER A 153 1.31 7.21 9.37
N GLY A 154 0.85 7.40 8.13
CA GLY A 154 -0.50 7.95 7.83
C GLY A 154 -1.64 7.06 8.34
N GLN A 155 -1.37 5.78 8.63
CA GLN A 155 -2.34 4.80 9.15
C GLN A 155 -2.13 4.47 10.63
N THR A 156 -1.42 5.31 11.40
CA THR A 156 -1.13 5.07 12.83
C THR A 156 -2.38 4.71 13.65
N LYS A 157 -3.51 5.43 13.47
CA LYS A 157 -4.76 5.13 14.19
C LYS A 157 -5.28 3.71 13.91
N LEU A 158 -5.10 3.21 12.69
CA LEU A 158 -5.50 1.87 12.29
C LEU A 158 -4.56 0.82 12.89
N LEU A 159 -3.25 1.01 12.74
CA LEU A 159 -2.24 0.08 13.25
C LEU A 159 -2.28 -0.04 14.79
N ARG A 160 -2.50 1.07 15.50
CA ARG A 160 -2.72 1.07 16.95
C ARG A 160 -3.91 0.21 17.36
N ARG A 161 -5.02 0.25 16.61
CA ARG A 161 -6.20 -0.58 16.90
C ARG A 161 -5.93 -2.06 16.67
N LEU A 162 -5.23 -2.40 15.58
CA LEU A 162 -4.86 -3.79 15.28
C LEU A 162 -4.00 -4.42 16.36
N GLN A 163 -3.12 -3.64 17.00
CA GLN A 163 -2.29 -4.11 18.12
C GLN A 163 -2.97 -4.04 19.49
N GLY A 164 -4.29 -3.88 19.55
CA GLY A 164 -4.99 -3.72 20.84
C GLY A 164 -4.52 -2.50 21.64
N ARG A 165 -3.96 -1.49 20.95
CA ARG A 165 -3.36 -0.28 21.53
C ARG A 165 -2.19 -0.56 22.49
N ARG A 166 -1.50 -1.67 22.29
CA ARG A 166 -0.33 -2.11 23.07
C ARG A 166 0.94 -2.01 22.24
N CYS A 167 2.03 -1.59 22.88
CA CYS A 167 3.38 -1.58 22.32
C CYS A 167 3.74 -3.01 21.96
N ARG A 168 4.15 -3.24 20.71
CA ARG A 168 4.43 -4.60 20.24
C ARG A 168 5.59 -5.25 21.00
N GLU A 169 6.61 -4.47 21.34
CA GLU A 169 7.83 -4.95 22.01
C GLU A 169 7.64 -5.15 23.52
N THR A 170 6.94 -4.22 24.19
CA THR A 170 6.88 -4.21 25.67
C THR A 170 5.52 -4.62 26.23
N ASN A 171 4.51 -4.80 25.38
CA ASN A 171 3.10 -5.03 25.74
C ASN A 171 2.49 -3.94 26.68
N ARG A 172 3.18 -2.81 26.87
CA ARG A 172 2.65 -1.65 27.61
C ARG A 172 1.66 -0.88 26.76
N GLN A 173 0.86 -0.01 27.37
CA GLN A 173 -0.05 0.84 26.62
C GLN A 173 0.70 1.78 25.65
N LEU A 174 0.17 1.97 24.45
CA LEU A 174 0.74 2.91 23.48
C LEU A 174 0.44 4.35 23.85
N TRP A 175 1.50 5.14 23.99
CA TRP A 175 1.39 6.57 24.28
C TRP A 175 0.99 7.38 23.03
N ARG A 176 0.74 8.68 23.22
CA ARG A 176 0.47 9.58 22.08
C ARG A 176 1.66 9.71 21.13
N THR A 177 2.87 9.59 21.67
CA THR A 177 4.15 9.65 20.96
C THR A 177 4.61 8.31 20.40
N ALA A 178 3.76 7.28 20.40
CA ALA A 178 4.11 6.02 19.78
C ALA A 178 4.26 6.16 18.27
N GLU A 179 5.24 5.46 17.70
CA GLU A 179 5.65 5.58 16.31
C GLU A 179 5.42 4.26 15.57
N VAL A 180 5.14 4.38 14.27
CA VAL A 180 5.07 3.21 13.38
C VAL A 180 6.49 2.89 12.94
N ASP A 181 6.87 1.63 13.09
CA ASP A 181 8.20 1.12 12.78
C ASP A 181 8.10 -0.23 12.05
N HIS A 182 9.18 -0.63 11.39
CA HIS A 182 9.28 -1.93 10.74
C HIS A 182 9.84 -2.98 11.72
N LEU A 183 9.27 -4.17 11.80
CA LEU A 183 9.81 -5.28 12.62
C LEU A 183 11.24 -5.61 12.18
N VAL A 184 11.41 -5.93 10.89
CA VAL A 184 12.69 -6.04 10.20
C VAL A 184 13.00 -4.70 9.51
N PRO A 185 14.06 -3.99 9.91
CA PRO A 185 14.41 -2.70 9.33
C PRO A 185 14.70 -2.80 7.82
N LEU A 186 14.21 -1.86 7.01
CA LEU A 186 14.31 -1.95 5.54
C LEU A 186 15.76 -1.98 5.01
N PHE A 187 16.74 -1.44 5.75
CA PHE A 187 18.15 -1.56 5.35
C PHE A 187 18.67 -3.00 5.50
N GLN A 188 18.14 -3.77 6.46
CA GLN A 188 18.46 -5.17 6.64
C GLN A 188 17.80 -6.00 5.54
N VAL A 189 16.56 -5.66 5.17
CA VAL A 189 15.86 -6.25 4.02
C VAL A 189 16.67 -6.09 2.74
N TRP A 190 17.16 -4.87 2.47
CA TRP A 190 18.03 -4.61 1.34
C TRP A 190 19.33 -5.44 1.34
N ARG A 191 19.93 -5.66 2.51
CA ARG A 191 21.20 -6.41 2.61
C ARG A 191 21.03 -7.92 2.56
N GLN A 192 19.96 -8.46 3.14
CA GLN A 192 19.84 -9.89 3.44
C GLN A 192 18.74 -10.61 2.66
N HIS A 193 17.78 -9.85 2.12
CA HIS A 193 16.59 -10.43 1.49
C HIS A 193 16.43 -10.02 0.03
N ARG A 194 17.38 -9.27 -0.56
CA ARG A 194 17.22 -8.70 -1.90
C ARG A 194 17.04 -9.72 -3.02
N ASP A 195 17.56 -10.93 -2.83
CA ASP A 195 17.50 -12.01 -3.82
C ASP A 195 16.20 -12.84 -3.70
N ARG A 196 15.29 -12.46 -2.79
CA ARG A 196 13.95 -13.05 -2.68
C ARG A 196 13.10 -12.67 -3.88
N ALA A 197 12.13 -13.52 -4.20
CA ALA A 197 11.13 -13.19 -5.21
C ALA A 197 10.40 -11.89 -4.84
N TRP A 198 10.10 -11.06 -5.84
CA TRP A 198 9.48 -9.76 -5.63
C TRP A 198 8.18 -9.80 -4.81
N PRO A 199 7.25 -10.74 -5.03
CA PRO A 199 6.04 -10.82 -4.22
C PRO A 199 6.31 -11.06 -2.71
N GLU A 200 7.39 -11.77 -2.38
CA GLU A 200 7.81 -11.98 -0.99
C GLU A 200 8.36 -10.68 -0.39
N LEU A 201 9.16 -9.95 -1.16
CA LEU A 201 9.74 -8.66 -0.74
C LEU A 201 8.66 -7.67 -0.29
N LEU A 202 7.52 -7.60 -0.98
CA LEU A 202 6.44 -6.67 -0.64
C LEU A 202 5.92 -6.83 0.80
N GLY A 203 6.08 -8.00 1.43
CA GLY A 203 5.73 -8.23 2.83
C GLY A 203 6.47 -7.30 3.80
N TYR A 204 7.67 -6.83 3.44
CA TYR A 204 8.50 -5.99 4.31
C TYR A 204 8.06 -4.53 4.42
N TRP A 205 7.23 -4.02 3.50
CA TRP A 205 6.65 -2.68 3.60
C TRP A 205 5.20 -2.70 4.09
N GLY A 206 4.60 -3.89 4.10
CA GLY A 206 3.21 -4.11 4.44
C GLY A 206 2.99 -4.47 5.90
N LEU A 207 1.74 -4.77 6.21
CA LEU A 207 1.30 -5.14 7.55
C LEU A 207 2.15 -6.26 8.22
N PRO A 208 2.63 -7.30 7.51
CA PRO A 208 3.44 -8.36 8.14
C PRO A 208 4.71 -7.85 8.84
N ASN A 209 5.26 -6.74 8.38
CA ASN A 209 6.50 -6.18 8.89
C ASN A 209 6.30 -4.84 9.58
N LEU A 210 5.06 -4.39 9.81
CA LEU A 210 4.79 -3.12 10.49
C LEU A 210 4.38 -3.35 11.95
N GLN A 211 4.89 -2.49 12.81
CA GLN A 211 4.53 -2.43 14.22
C GLN A 211 4.35 -0.99 14.70
N VAL A 212 3.70 -0.82 15.84
CA VAL A 212 3.64 0.42 16.59
C VAL A 212 4.31 0.21 17.94
N ILE A 213 5.30 1.05 18.24
CA ILE A 213 6.12 0.97 19.45
C ILE A 213 6.20 2.33 20.15
N ASN A 214 6.39 2.34 21.46
CA ASN A 214 6.60 3.59 22.19
C ASN A 214 7.95 4.21 21.80
N ARG A 215 8.04 5.55 21.77
CA ARG A 215 9.23 6.28 21.31
C ARG A 215 10.52 5.86 22.02
N GLU A 216 10.47 5.62 23.32
CA GLU A 216 11.63 5.13 24.10
C GLU A 216 12.19 3.81 23.57
N VAL A 217 11.30 2.89 23.18
CA VAL A 217 11.66 1.60 22.59
C VAL A 217 12.23 1.80 21.19
N HIS A 218 11.62 2.70 20.40
CA HIS A 218 12.12 3.03 19.08
C HIS A 218 13.53 3.62 19.11
N VAL A 219 13.81 4.52 20.05
CA VAL A 219 15.15 5.09 20.25
C VAL A 219 16.16 4.00 20.64
N ALA A 220 15.79 3.11 21.55
CA ALA A 220 16.65 1.99 21.95
C ALA A 220 16.96 1.06 20.78
N LYS A 221 15.96 0.76 19.94
CA LYS A 221 16.10 -0.05 18.72
C LYS A 221 17.01 0.64 17.70
N CYS A 222 16.78 1.91 17.39
CA CYS A 222 17.64 2.71 16.52
C CYS A 222 19.10 2.73 17.01
N ALA A 223 19.32 2.82 18.32
CA ALA A 223 20.66 2.76 18.91
C ALA A 223 21.31 1.38 18.74
N ALA A 224 20.53 0.29 18.92
CA ALA A 224 20.99 -1.07 18.70
C ALA A 224 21.35 -1.32 17.22
N GLU A 225 20.51 -0.85 16.29
CA GLU A 225 20.76 -0.92 14.85
C GLU A 225 22.02 -0.13 14.44
N ALA A 226 22.22 1.07 15.00
CA ALA A 226 23.42 1.87 14.76
C ALA A 226 24.69 1.15 15.23
N ARG A 227 24.65 0.51 16.40
CA ARG A 227 25.77 -0.33 16.89
C ARG A 227 26.02 -1.52 15.96
N GLY A 228 24.97 -2.24 15.55
CA GLY A 228 25.09 -3.34 14.60
C GLY A 228 25.71 -2.94 13.25
N ARG A 229 25.33 -1.76 12.72
CA ARG A 229 25.95 -1.20 11.51
C ARG A 229 27.44 -0.89 11.69
N ARG A 230 27.85 -0.40 12.87
CA ARG A 230 29.27 -0.14 13.18
C ARG A 230 30.06 -1.44 13.24
N THR A 231 29.57 -2.45 13.97
CA THR A 231 30.25 -3.74 14.09
C THR A 231 30.40 -4.43 12.73
N ALA A 232 29.35 -4.43 11.90
CA ALA A 232 29.41 -5.03 10.56
C ALA A 232 30.41 -4.31 9.63
N ARG A 233 30.58 -2.99 9.76
CA ARG A 233 31.61 -2.25 9.02
C ARG A 233 33.02 -2.60 9.46
N ILE A 234 33.23 -2.79 10.77
CA ILE A 234 34.53 -3.19 11.32
C ILE A 234 34.90 -4.59 10.83
N ALA A 235 33.98 -5.56 10.91
CA ALA A 235 34.21 -6.93 10.43
C ALA A 235 34.53 -6.96 8.93
N ALA A 236 33.75 -6.26 8.09
CA ALA A 236 34.02 -6.20 6.66
C ALA A 236 35.36 -5.52 6.31
N ALA A 237 35.82 -4.56 7.12
CA ALA A 237 37.13 -3.95 6.94
C ALA A 237 38.28 -4.87 7.37
N GLN A 238 38.04 -5.75 8.34
CA GLN A 238 39.02 -6.77 8.76
C GLN A 238 39.13 -7.89 7.71
N ASP A 239 38.01 -8.36 7.17
CA ASP A 239 37.98 -9.39 6.13
C ASP A 239 38.61 -8.90 4.80
N ALA A 240 38.53 -7.60 4.50
CA ALA A 240 39.15 -7.01 3.30
C ALA A 240 40.65 -6.68 3.46
N ALA A 241 41.19 -6.78 4.67
CA ALA A 241 42.59 -6.52 4.99
C ALA A 241 43.44 -7.81 5.11
N VAL A 242 42.82 -8.97 4.86
CA VAL A 242 43.41 -10.31 4.80
C VAL A 242 43.46 -10.76 3.35
#